data_AF-A0A832JDP5-F1
#
_entry.id   AF-A0A832JDP5-F1
#
_cell.length_a   1.000
_cell.length_b   1.000
_cell.length_c   1.000
_cell.angle_alpha   90.00
_cell.angle_beta   90.00
_cell.angle_gamma   90.00
#
_symmetry.space_group_name_H-M   'P 1'
#
loop_
_entity.id
_entity.type
_entity.pdbx_description
1 polymer ?
#
loop_
_entity_poly.entity_id
_entity_poly.type
_entity_poly.pdbx_seq_one_letter_code
_entity_poly.pdbx_strand_id
1 'polypeptide(L)'
;MRSVWWSWAMLLGSLGAAWGLERPWVSDVFFYWYEWDEAQQWGNWTGQGVYLTPLVGYYDSRKYEDTLRELWMASEWGMTHHFIDFWGHNWRDITGKEPRENLIFRAAEELRKQGYPIWVSFYQDGTDFDMRRFRENAGPGRHLRWILENYARSPVFPYLQGRPFYL
;
A
#
# COMPACT_ATOMS: atom_id res chain seq x y z
N MET A 1 -6.06 60.41 15.30
CA MET A 1 -5.49 59.14 15.81
C MET A 1 -6.46 58.00 15.49
N ARG A 2 -6.24 57.28 14.38
CA ARG A 2 -7.04 56.10 14.01
C ARG A 2 -6.13 55.01 13.41
N SER A 3 -6.35 53.80 13.92
CA SER A 3 -6.11 52.47 13.35
C SER A 3 -4.70 52.06 12.91
N VAL A 4 -4.01 51.30 13.78
CA VAL A 4 -2.88 50.40 13.44
C VAL A 4 -3.18 48.96 13.91
N TRP A 5 -4.46 48.58 14.00
CA TRP A 5 -4.88 47.28 14.55
C TRP A 5 -5.29 46.23 13.50
N TRP A 6 -5.24 46.56 12.21
CA TRP A 6 -5.72 45.66 11.14
C TRP A 6 -4.63 44.82 10.46
N SER A 7 -3.35 45.11 10.68
CA SER A 7 -2.26 44.46 9.93
C SER A 7 -1.82 43.11 10.49
N TRP A 8 -2.13 42.79 11.75
CA TRP A 8 -1.73 41.52 12.38
C TRP A 8 -2.71 40.38 12.10
N ALA A 9 -4.00 40.67 11.84
CA ALA A 9 -5.00 39.65 11.55
C ALA A 9 -4.81 38.99 10.17
N MET A 10 -4.23 39.70 9.19
CA MET A 10 -4.02 39.15 7.84
C MET A 10 -2.79 38.24 7.73
N LEU A 11 -1.79 38.37 8.60
CA LEU A 11 -0.59 37.52 8.60
C LEU A 11 -0.81 36.16 9.29
N LEU A 12 -1.80 36.05 10.18
CA LEU A 12 -2.20 34.78 10.79
C LEU A 12 -3.15 33.96 9.91
N GLY A 13 -3.86 34.59 8.97
CA GLY A 13 -4.75 33.91 8.04
C GLY A 13 -4.05 33.15 6.91
N SER A 14 -2.81 33.52 6.56
CA SER A 14 -2.04 32.89 5.48
C SER A 14 -1.24 31.67 5.92
N LEU A 15 -1.01 31.46 7.21
CA LEU A 15 -0.34 30.27 7.73
C LEU A 15 -1.26 29.05 7.82
N GLY A 16 -2.58 29.25 7.91
CA GLY A 16 -3.56 28.15 7.96
C GLY A 16 -3.88 27.52 6.60
N ALA A 17 -3.66 28.24 5.49
CA ALA A 17 -3.99 27.77 4.14
C ALA A 17 -2.93 26.84 3.53
N ALA A 18 -1.71 26.79 4.09
CA ALA A 18 -0.65 25.91 3.62
C ALA A 18 -0.71 24.50 4.25
N TRP A 19 -1.57 24.28 5.25
CA TRP A 19 -1.73 23.01 5.97
C TRP A 19 -2.62 21.98 5.26
N GLY A 20 -2.88 22.15 3.96
CA GLY A 20 -3.87 21.34 3.25
C GLY A 20 -3.61 21.11 1.76
N LEU A 21 -2.40 21.41 1.25
CA LEU A 21 -2.01 20.74 0.02
C LEU A 21 -1.80 19.27 0.39
N GLU A 22 -2.74 18.40 0.01
CA GLU A 22 -2.55 16.96 0.07
C GLU A 22 -1.15 16.67 -0.49
N ARG A 23 -0.29 16.05 0.32
CA ARG A 23 1.03 15.64 -0.16
C ARG A 23 0.82 14.80 -1.42
N PRO A 24 1.64 14.96 -2.46
CA PRO A 24 1.49 14.17 -3.67
C PRO A 24 1.52 12.69 -3.31
N TRP A 25 0.64 11.92 -3.93
CA TRP A 25 0.70 10.48 -3.83
C TRP A 25 1.92 10.02 -4.61
N VAL A 26 2.91 9.54 -3.90
CA VAL A 26 4.07 8.86 -4.48
C VAL A 26 3.83 7.38 -4.29
N SER A 27 3.55 6.69 -5.39
CA SER A 27 3.00 5.34 -5.36
C SER A 27 3.87 4.30 -6.04
N ASP A 28 3.76 3.06 -5.58
CA ASP A 28 4.30 1.87 -6.21
C ASP A 28 3.22 0.79 -6.41
N VAL A 29 3.57 -0.20 -7.23
CA VAL A 29 2.88 -1.50 -7.24
C VAL A 29 3.63 -2.41 -6.28
N PHE A 30 2.93 -2.91 -5.27
CA PHE A 30 3.51 -3.75 -4.22
C PHE A 30 3.22 -5.23 -4.50
N PHE A 31 4.26 -5.95 -4.91
CA PHE A 31 4.20 -7.38 -5.20
C PHE A 31 4.41 -8.22 -3.93
N TYR A 32 3.46 -9.10 -3.61
CA TYR A 32 3.45 -9.92 -2.38
C TYR A 32 3.47 -11.44 -2.64
N TRP A 33 3.95 -11.82 -3.82
CA TRP A 33 4.03 -13.19 -4.30
C TRP A 33 5.36 -13.90 -4.03
N TYR A 34 6.39 -13.21 -3.53
CA TYR A 34 7.71 -13.82 -3.32
C TYR A 34 7.76 -14.76 -2.11
N GLU A 35 8.48 -15.87 -2.26
CA GLU A 35 8.62 -16.91 -1.25
C GLU A 35 10.07 -17.39 -1.20
N TRP A 36 10.56 -17.61 0.02
CA TRP A 36 11.90 -18.12 0.26
C TRP A 36 11.93 -19.03 1.50
N ASP A 37 12.39 -20.27 1.31
CA ASP A 37 12.78 -21.18 2.36
C ASP A 37 14.29 -21.08 2.58
N GLU A 38 14.68 -20.50 3.72
CA GLU A 38 16.08 -20.29 4.08
C GLU A 38 16.83 -21.60 4.35
N ALA A 39 16.16 -22.59 4.93
CA ALA A 39 16.77 -23.88 5.27
C ALA A 39 17.05 -24.71 4.01
N GLN A 40 16.17 -24.62 3.02
CA GLN A 40 16.30 -25.33 1.75
C GLN A 40 17.00 -24.49 0.67
N GLN A 41 17.26 -23.21 0.94
CA GLN A 41 17.76 -22.24 -0.03
C GLN A 41 16.98 -22.27 -1.35
N TRP A 42 15.66 -22.33 -1.22
CA TRP A 42 14.75 -22.53 -2.34
C TRP A 42 13.57 -21.59 -2.26
N GLY A 43 13.12 -21.12 -3.42
CA GLY A 43 11.97 -20.24 -3.52
C GLY A 43 11.76 -19.75 -4.93
N ASN A 44 10.76 -18.89 -5.12
CA ASN A 44 10.42 -18.38 -6.44
C ASN A 44 11.28 -17.18 -6.88
N TRP A 45 12.22 -16.74 -6.04
CA TRP A 45 13.29 -15.81 -6.41
C TRP A 45 14.21 -16.37 -7.50
N THR A 46 14.60 -17.64 -7.34
CA THR A 46 15.55 -18.32 -8.23
C THR A 46 14.78 -19.04 -9.33
N GLY A 47 14.41 -18.32 -10.39
CA GLY A 47 13.75 -18.93 -11.56
C GLY A 47 12.82 -18.00 -12.35
N GLN A 48 12.46 -16.83 -11.82
CA GLN A 48 11.46 -15.93 -12.41
C GLN A 48 12.05 -14.68 -13.08
N GLY A 49 13.30 -14.74 -13.55
CA GLY A 49 13.91 -13.63 -14.31
C GLY A 49 14.33 -12.43 -13.46
N VAL A 50 14.52 -12.62 -12.15
CA VAL A 50 15.10 -11.61 -11.26
C VAL A 50 16.63 -11.64 -11.40
N TYR A 51 17.21 -10.61 -12.01
CA TYR A 51 18.66 -10.52 -12.26
C TYR A 51 19.45 -9.89 -11.11
N LEU A 52 18.77 -9.25 -10.16
CA LEU A 52 19.37 -8.53 -9.04
C LEU A 52 18.96 -9.18 -7.73
N THR A 53 19.92 -9.43 -6.84
CA THR A 53 19.62 -9.84 -5.47
C THR A 53 18.99 -8.67 -4.71
N PRO A 54 17.86 -8.84 -4.02
CA PRO A 54 17.27 -7.78 -3.20
C PRO A 54 18.25 -7.32 -2.12
N LEU A 55 18.15 -6.06 -1.72
CA LEU A 55 19.08 -5.43 -0.77
C LEU A 55 19.18 -6.18 0.56
N VAL A 56 18.06 -6.78 1.00
CA VAL A 56 17.93 -7.52 2.27
C VAL A 56 18.01 -9.03 2.10
N GLY A 57 18.42 -9.50 0.91
CA GLY A 57 18.38 -10.92 0.54
C GLY A 57 16.98 -11.39 0.13
N TYR A 58 16.86 -12.69 -0.12
CA TYR A 58 15.61 -13.31 -0.54
C TYR A 58 14.63 -13.38 0.62
N TYR A 59 13.56 -12.58 0.55
CA TYR A 59 12.53 -12.47 1.58
C TYR A 59 11.31 -13.33 1.27
N ASP A 60 10.44 -13.52 2.25
CA ASP A 60 9.21 -14.30 2.11
C ASP A 60 7.98 -13.44 2.41
N SER A 61 7.22 -13.09 1.37
CA SER A 61 6.00 -12.27 1.47
C SER A 61 4.89 -12.93 2.30
N ARG A 62 5.05 -14.19 2.71
CA ARG A 62 4.18 -14.88 3.65
C ARG A 62 4.44 -14.50 5.11
N LYS A 63 5.55 -13.81 5.41
CA LYS A 63 5.97 -13.40 6.75
C LYS A 63 5.64 -11.94 7.01
N TYR A 64 5.14 -11.68 8.22
CA TYR A 64 4.79 -10.32 8.64
C TYR A 64 6.02 -9.42 8.73
N GLU A 65 7.12 -9.95 9.25
CA GLU A 65 8.35 -9.20 9.50
C GLU A 65 8.99 -8.73 8.20
N ASP A 66 9.00 -9.59 7.18
CA ASP A 66 9.46 -9.23 5.83
C ASP A 66 8.54 -8.17 5.22
N THR A 67 7.21 -8.37 5.29
CA THR A 67 6.24 -7.40 4.79
C THR A 67 6.37 -6.02 5.44
N LEU A 68 6.54 -5.98 6.77
CA LEU A 68 6.76 -4.75 7.53
C LEU A 68 8.05 -4.06 7.12
N ARG A 69 9.15 -4.82 6.97
CA ARG A 69 10.44 -4.28 6.54
C ARG A 69 10.36 -3.69 5.13
N GLU A 70 9.72 -4.36 4.18
CA GLU A 70 9.63 -3.86 2.81
C GLU A 70 8.80 -2.56 2.74
N LEU A 71 7.66 -2.50 3.42
CA LEU A 71 6.85 -1.26 3.49
C LEU A 71 7.58 -0.13 4.21
N TRP A 72 8.32 -0.46 5.28
CA TRP A 72 9.16 0.51 5.98
C TRP A 72 10.25 1.06 5.06
N MET A 73 10.99 0.21 4.36
CA MET A 73 12.00 0.62 3.41
C MET A 73 11.41 1.48 2.29
N ALA A 74 10.28 1.10 1.71
CA ALA A 74 9.63 1.93 0.69
C ALA A 74 9.23 3.31 1.26
N SER A 75 8.75 3.36 2.50
CA SER A 75 8.42 4.62 3.20
C SER A 75 9.65 5.49 3.45
N GLU A 76 10.79 4.91 3.81
CA GLU A 76 12.08 5.62 3.94
C GLU A 76 12.53 6.23 2.61
N TRP A 77 12.16 5.62 1.49
CA TRP A 77 12.42 6.12 0.14
C TRP A 77 11.36 7.14 -0.34
N GLY A 78 10.42 7.53 0.52
CA GLY A 78 9.41 8.54 0.24
C GLY A 78 8.16 8.01 -0.45
N MET A 79 7.99 6.69 -0.56
CA MET A 79 6.73 6.11 -1.00
C MET A 79 5.66 6.33 0.07
N THR A 80 4.43 6.56 -0.40
CA THR A 80 3.29 6.86 0.47
C THR A 80 2.12 5.95 0.20
N HIS A 81 1.90 5.52 -1.05
CA HIS A 81 0.75 4.72 -1.43
C HIS A 81 1.21 3.43 -2.09
N HIS A 82 0.88 2.30 -1.48
CA HIS A 82 1.24 0.98 -1.99
C HIS A 82 0.00 0.32 -2.57
N PHE A 83 0.04 0.02 -3.86
CA PHE A 83 -1.05 -0.67 -4.54
C PHE A 83 -0.69 -2.14 -4.73
N ILE A 84 -1.30 -2.98 -3.91
CA ILE A 84 -1.05 -4.42 -3.85
C ILE A 84 -1.49 -5.06 -5.17
N ASP A 85 -0.59 -5.75 -5.86
CA ASP A 85 -0.89 -6.53 -7.06
C ASP A 85 -1.74 -7.77 -6.74
N PHE A 86 -3.07 -7.62 -6.73
CA PHE A 86 -4.00 -8.57 -6.14
C PHE A 86 -4.14 -9.89 -6.92
N TRP A 87 -3.75 -11.00 -6.29
CA TRP A 87 -3.88 -12.36 -6.84
C TRP A 87 -5.01 -13.20 -6.23
N GLY A 88 -5.82 -12.61 -5.34
CA GLY A 88 -6.94 -13.29 -4.70
C GLY A 88 -6.65 -13.78 -3.28
N HIS A 89 -7.70 -13.82 -2.46
CA HIS A 89 -7.66 -14.18 -1.03
C HIS A 89 -7.26 -15.65 -0.71
N ASN A 90 -6.87 -16.42 -1.73
CA ASN A 90 -6.34 -17.77 -1.55
C ASN A 90 -4.82 -17.78 -1.36
N TRP A 91 -4.15 -16.65 -1.61
CA TRP A 91 -2.75 -16.47 -1.26
C TRP A 91 -2.62 -16.28 0.25
N ARG A 92 -2.05 -17.27 0.93
CA ARG A 92 -2.01 -17.33 2.40
C ARG A 92 -0.65 -16.94 2.98
N ASP A 93 -0.68 -16.52 4.23
CA ASP A 93 0.48 -16.34 5.11
C ASP A 93 1.25 -17.64 5.33
N ILE A 94 2.36 -17.57 6.08
CA ILE A 94 3.26 -18.72 6.28
C ILE A 94 2.58 -19.86 7.04
N THR A 95 1.53 -19.55 7.81
CA THR A 95 0.74 -20.54 8.54
C THR A 95 -0.40 -21.16 7.70
N GLY A 96 -0.66 -20.61 6.51
CA GLY A 96 -1.74 -21.04 5.63
C GLY A 96 -3.14 -20.57 6.06
N LYS A 97 -3.26 -19.70 7.07
CA LYS A 97 -4.55 -19.34 7.70
C LYS A 97 -5.13 -18.05 7.15
N GLU A 98 -4.31 -17.02 7.04
CA GLU A 98 -4.78 -15.67 6.70
C GLU A 98 -4.42 -15.31 5.27
N PRO A 99 -5.28 -14.55 4.55
CA PRO A 99 -4.87 -13.91 3.32
C PRO A 99 -3.64 -13.02 3.56
N ARG A 100 -2.66 -13.02 2.64
CA ARG A 100 -1.44 -12.21 2.79
C ARG A 100 -1.73 -10.72 2.87
N GLU A 101 -2.84 -10.26 2.29
CA GLU A 101 -3.30 -8.88 2.38
C GLU A 101 -3.50 -8.44 3.83
N ASN A 102 -3.88 -9.35 4.74
CA ASN A 102 -3.96 -9.05 6.17
C ASN A 102 -2.58 -8.71 6.76
N LEU A 103 -1.51 -9.33 6.28
CA LEU A 103 -0.15 -9.00 6.73
C LEU A 103 0.22 -7.59 6.28
N ILE A 104 -0.07 -7.26 5.02
CA ILE A 104 0.25 -5.97 4.41
C ILE A 104 -0.51 -4.83 5.10
N PHE A 105 -1.83 -4.99 5.28
CA PHE A 105 -2.64 -3.99 5.98
C PHE A 105 -2.20 -3.80 7.43
N ARG A 106 -1.94 -4.89 8.17
CA ARG A 106 -1.44 -4.79 9.55
C ARG A 106 -0.07 -4.11 9.63
N ALA A 107 0.83 -4.43 8.70
CA ALA A 107 2.15 -3.83 8.64
C ALA A 107 2.08 -2.33 8.34
N ALA A 108 1.24 -1.93 7.38
CA ALA A 108 1.02 -0.52 7.08
C ALA A 108 0.35 0.22 8.24
N GLU A 109 -0.63 -0.38 8.91
CA GLU A 109 -1.24 0.18 10.12
C GLU A 109 -0.20 0.37 11.24
N GLU A 110 0.75 -0.54 11.38
CA GLU A 110 1.83 -0.42 12.35
C GLU A 110 2.77 0.74 12.01
N LEU A 111 3.17 0.88 10.74
CA LEU A 111 3.96 2.03 10.29
C LEU A 111 3.20 3.35 10.42
N ARG A 112 1.88 3.34 10.18
CA ARG A 112 1.00 4.49 10.38
C ARG A 112 1.04 4.97 11.84
N LYS A 113 1.01 4.04 12.82
CA LYS A 113 1.15 4.38 14.25
C LYS A 113 2.51 4.99 14.58
N GLN A 114 3.55 4.60 13.84
CA GLN A 114 4.91 5.15 13.98
C GLN A 114 5.09 6.51 13.29
N GLY A 115 4.06 7.03 12.62
CA GLY A 115 4.06 8.36 12.00
C GLY A 115 4.37 8.37 10.50
N TYR A 116 4.51 7.20 9.86
CA TYR A 116 4.70 7.13 8.42
C TYR A 116 3.41 7.52 7.67
N PRO A 117 3.49 8.41 6.67
CA PRO A 117 2.36 8.76 5.81
C PRO A 117 2.16 7.66 4.76
N ILE A 118 1.76 6.48 5.22
CA ILE A 118 1.58 5.28 4.41
C ILE A 118 0.10 4.95 4.23
N TRP A 119 -0.25 4.48 3.04
CA TRP A 119 -1.56 3.99 2.64
C TRP A 119 -1.41 2.75 1.78
N VAL A 120 -2.42 1.88 1.84
CA VAL A 120 -2.44 0.62 1.11
C VAL A 120 -3.79 0.46 0.44
N SER A 121 -3.75 0.13 -0.85
CA SER A 121 -4.93 -0.28 -1.59
C SER A 121 -4.59 -1.40 -2.56
N PHE A 122 -5.54 -1.73 -3.41
CA PHE A 122 -5.47 -2.82 -4.37
C PHE A 122 -5.19 -2.25 -5.75
N TYR A 123 -4.31 -2.93 -6.47
CA TYR A 123 -4.15 -2.90 -7.91
C TYR A 123 -4.52 -4.27 -8.44
N GLN A 124 -5.17 -4.36 -9.60
CA GLN A 124 -5.38 -5.65 -10.24
C GLN A 124 -4.85 -5.65 -11.66
N ASP A 125 -3.78 -6.41 -11.89
CA ASP A 125 -3.36 -6.79 -13.23
C ASP A 125 -4.35 -7.84 -13.78
N GLY A 126 -4.70 -7.69 -15.06
CA GLY A 126 -5.41 -8.75 -15.75
C GLY A 126 -4.45 -9.89 -16.03
N THR A 127 -4.93 -11.13 -16.09
CA THR A 127 -4.11 -12.26 -16.59
C THR A 127 -3.59 -12.07 -18.02
N ASP A 128 -4.03 -11.03 -18.74
CA ASP A 128 -3.69 -10.74 -20.14
C ASP A 128 -2.99 -9.39 -20.38
N PHE A 129 -2.59 -8.62 -19.35
CA PHE A 129 -2.06 -7.24 -19.51
C PHE A 129 -2.98 -6.29 -20.33
N ASP A 130 -4.22 -6.69 -20.62
CA ASP A 130 -5.18 -5.90 -21.39
C ASP A 130 -5.84 -4.85 -20.48
N MET A 131 -5.23 -3.66 -20.44
CA MET A 131 -5.70 -2.49 -19.70
C MET A 131 -7.10 -2.00 -20.12
N ARG A 132 -7.71 -2.55 -21.19
CA ARG A 132 -9.09 -2.21 -21.60
C ARG A 132 -10.15 -2.85 -20.72
N ARG A 133 -9.81 -3.88 -19.94
CA ARG A 133 -10.74 -4.75 -19.21
C ARG A 133 -10.59 -4.70 -17.68
N PHE A 134 -10.02 -3.63 -17.13
CA PHE A 134 -9.84 -3.48 -15.68
C PHE A 134 -11.15 -3.74 -14.88
N ARG A 135 -12.29 -3.22 -15.37
CA ARG A 135 -13.62 -3.47 -14.78
C ARG A 135 -14.06 -4.95 -14.82
N GLU A 136 -13.52 -5.74 -15.73
CA GLU A 136 -13.89 -7.13 -15.97
C GLU A 136 -12.99 -8.12 -15.22
N ASN A 137 -11.73 -7.75 -14.93
CA ASN A 137 -10.75 -8.58 -14.22
C ASN A 137 -11.04 -8.67 -12.71
N ALA A 138 -11.54 -7.60 -12.12
CA ALA A 138 -12.24 -7.68 -10.84
C ALA A 138 -13.65 -8.22 -11.10
N GLY A 139 -13.76 -9.51 -11.46
CA GLY A 139 -15.00 -10.16 -11.90
C GLY A 139 -16.22 -9.56 -11.20
N PRO A 140 -17.11 -8.84 -11.92
CA PRO A 140 -17.98 -7.83 -11.34
C PRO A 140 -18.77 -8.41 -10.17
N GLY A 141 -18.40 -7.99 -8.96
CA GLY A 141 -19.16 -8.23 -7.74
C GLY A 141 -18.54 -9.14 -6.67
N ARG A 142 -17.53 -9.99 -6.96
CA ARG A 142 -16.99 -10.90 -5.92
C ARG A 142 -15.76 -10.35 -5.19
N HIS A 143 -14.68 -10.04 -5.91
CA HIS A 143 -13.43 -9.61 -5.26
C HIS A 143 -13.50 -8.18 -4.75
N LEU A 144 -14.05 -7.24 -5.53
CA LEU A 144 -14.23 -5.86 -5.07
C LEU A 144 -15.11 -5.79 -3.81
N ARG A 145 -16.21 -6.55 -3.77
CA ARG A 145 -17.07 -6.61 -2.59
C ARG A 145 -16.30 -7.13 -1.38
N TRP A 146 -15.58 -8.24 -1.55
CA TRP A 146 -14.74 -8.79 -0.49
C TRP A 146 -13.69 -7.79 -0.01
N ILE A 147 -13.00 -7.10 -0.93
CA ILE A 147 -12.02 -6.05 -0.60
C ILE A 147 -12.66 -4.96 0.26
N LEU A 148 -13.79 -4.41 -0.20
CA LEU A 148 -14.47 -3.32 0.50
C LEU A 148 -15.01 -3.75 1.87
N GLU A 149 -15.54 -4.97 1.98
CA GLU A 149 -16.05 -5.52 3.24
C GLU A 149 -14.93 -5.74 4.27
N ASN A 150 -13.74 -6.16 3.83
CA ASN A 150 -12.65 -6.55 4.74
C ASN A 150 -11.64 -5.42 5.03
N TYR A 151 -11.37 -4.53 4.06
CA TYR A 151 -10.24 -3.60 4.15
C TYR A 151 -10.60 -2.12 4.08
N ALA A 152 -11.73 -1.73 3.48
CA ALA A 152 -12.05 -0.30 3.32
C ALA A 152 -12.22 0.45 4.66
N ARG A 153 -12.44 -0.27 5.77
CA ARG A 153 -12.51 0.30 7.12
C ARG A 153 -11.14 0.51 7.78
N SER A 154 -10.07 -0.02 7.18
CA SER A 154 -8.72 0.16 7.70
C SER A 154 -8.32 1.64 7.63
N PRO A 155 -7.65 2.19 8.65
CA PRO A 155 -7.18 3.58 8.66
C PRO A 155 -6.10 3.87 7.61
N VAL A 156 -5.55 2.84 6.97
CA VAL A 156 -4.57 2.99 5.88
C VAL A 156 -5.19 2.82 4.49
N PHE A 157 -6.48 2.52 4.39
CA PHE A 157 -7.15 2.45 3.09
C PHE A 157 -7.35 3.88 2.54
N PRO A 158 -6.85 4.21 1.34
CA PRO A 158 -6.94 5.56 0.80
C PRO A 158 -8.34 5.87 0.27
N TYR A 159 -8.74 7.12 0.43
CA TYR A 159 -9.98 7.66 -0.13
C TYR A 159 -9.64 8.83 -1.05
N LEU A 160 -10.26 8.84 -2.23
CA LEU A 160 -10.19 9.96 -3.16
C LEU A 160 -11.60 10.54 -3.31
N GLN A 161 -11.76 11.84 -3.01
CA GLN A 161 -13.05 12.54 -3.07
C GLN A 161 -14.16 11.84 -2.25
N GLY A 162 -13.80 11.32 -1.06
CA GLY A 162 -14.72 10.64 -0.15
C GLY A 162 -15.11 9.22 -0.57
N ARG A 163 -14.44 8.62 -1.55
CA ARG A 163 -14.69 7.25 -2.01
C ARG A 163 -13.45 6.38 -1.82
N PRO A 164 -13.60 5.09 -1.44
CA PRO A 164 -12.48 4.15 -1.43
C PRO A 164 -11.79 4.16 -2.79
N PHE A 165 -10.47 4.35 -2.79
CA PHE A 165 -9.67 4.40 -4.01
C PHE A 165 -8.86 3.11 -4.18
N TYR A 166 -8.81 2.59 -5.40
CA TYR A 166 -8.03 1.43 -5.85
C TYR A 166 -7.63 1.64 -7.32
N LEU A 167 -6.55 1.01 -7.77
CA LEU A 167 -6.01 1.15 -9.13
C LEU A 167 -6.42 0.02 -10.05
#